data_AF-A0A2A7ALZ7-F1
#
_entry.id   AF-A0A2A7ALZ7-F1
#
_cell.length_a   1.000
_cell.length_b   1.000
_cell.length_c   1.000
_cell.angle_alpha   90.00
_cell.angle_beta   90.00
_cell.angle_gamma   90.00
#
_symmetry.space_group_name_H-M   'P 1'
#
loop_
_entity.id
_entity.type
_entity.pdbx_description
1 polymer ?
#
loop_
_entity_poly.entity_id
_entity_poly.type
_entity_poly.pdbx_seq_one_letter_code
_entity_poly.pdbx_strand_id
1 'polypeptide(L)'
;MNMPEGRYQNLTHFTRKCETCGKVMKHVGPTRRFCADCTRKRNRVQQGEYRARKAAMAVDKGDEIVEIPKPRPHPNKPAQDNSLGAVLARANAAGRTYGKQVEFERRQKELKDRGEI
;
A
#
# COMPACT_ATOMS: atom_id res chain seq x y z
N MET A 1 7.81 6.77 -1.48
CA MET A 1 8.06 6.02 -2.73
C MET A 1 7.34 6.77 -3.84
N ASN A 2 8.00 7.74 -4.47
CA ASN A 2 7.46 8.42 -5.65
C ASN A 2 7.76 7.56 -6.86
N MET A 3 6.74 6.94 -7.44
CA MET A 3 6.89 6.25 -8.73
C MET A 3 6.99 7.30 -9.84
N PRO A 4 7.92 7.15 -10.80
CA PRO A 4 8.10 8.12 -11.87
C PRO A 4 6.86 8.18 -12.76
N GLU A 5 6.26 9.37 -12.84
CA GLU A 5 4.98 9.67 -13.50
C GLU A 5 4.95 9.49 -15.02
N GLY A 6 6.02 8.98 -15.64
CA GLY A 6 6.21 8.93 -17.09
C GLY A 6 5.87 7.60 -17.77
N ARG A 7 5.89 6.46 -17.06
CA ARG A 7 5.83 5.14 -17.73
C ARG A 7 4.44 4.74 -18.24
N TYR A 8 3.38 5.46 -17.84
CA TYR A 8 1.99 5.19 -18.25
C TYR A 8 1.37 6.26 -19.17
N GLN A 9 2.11 7.31 -19.53
CA GLN A 9 1.54 8.44 -20.28
C GLN A 9 1.12 8.07 -21.71
N ASN A 10 1.72 7.03 -22.30
CA ASN A 10 1.45 6.63 -23.69
C ASN A 10 0.30 5.62 -23.83
N LEU A 11 -0.30 5.11 -22.74
CA LEU A 11 -1.37 4.11 -22.84
C LEU A 11 -2.78 4.73 -22.87
N THR A 12 -2.96 5.98 -22.47
CA THR A 12 -4.29 6.58 -22.29
C THR A 12 -4.64 7.56 -23.41
N HIS A 13 -4.34 7.24 -24.67
CA HIS A 13 -4.60 8.13 -25.82
C HIS A 13 -5.78 7.69 -26.68
N PHE A 14 -6.45 6.58 -26.37
CA PHE A 14 -7.52 6.06 -27.21
C PHE A 14 -8.87 6.71 -26.87
N THR A 15 -9.65 7.02 -27.90
CA THR A 15 -11.07 7.39 -27.76
C THR A 15 -11.91 6.14 -28.02
N ARG A 16 -12.70 5.70 -27.04
CA ARG A 16 -13.55 4.50 -27.15
C ARG A 16 -14.95 4.78 -26.61
N LYS A 17 -15.96 4.06 -27.11
CA LYS A 17 -17.33 4.12 -26.60
C LYS A 17 -17.55 3.06 -25.52
N CYS A 18 -18.29 3.40 -24.47
CA CYS A 18 -18.72 2.44 -23.46
C CYS A 18 -19.65 1.41 -24.10
N GLU A 19 -19.39 0.11 -23.90
CA GLU A 19 -20.23 -0.97 -24.46
C GLU A 19 -21.63 -1.00 -23.85
N THR A 20 -21.81 -0.53 -22.61
CA THR A 20 -23.11 -0.59 -21.91
C THR A 20 -24.00 0.62 -22.18
N CYS A 21 -23.43 1.83 -22.21
CA CYS A 21 -24.22 3.07 -22.29
C CYS A 21 -23.87 3.94 -23.49
N GLY A 22 -22.97 3.50 -24.37
CA GLY A 22 -22.57 4.24 -25.57
C GLY A 22 -21.75 5.52 -25.34
N LYS A 23 -21.60 5.97 -24.09
CA LYS A 23 -20.85 7.20 -23.75
C LYS A 23 -19.43 7.15 -24.33
N VAL A 24 -19.06 8.18 -25.08
CA VAL A 24 -17.71 8.33 -25.64
C VAL A 24 -16.75 8.71 -24.52
N MET A 25 -15.70 7.91 -24.36
CA MET A 25 -14.62 8.12 -23.41
C MET A 25 -13.36 8.53 -24.17
N LYS A 26 -12.79 9.67 -23.82
CA LYS A 26 -11.52 10.15 -24.35
C LYS A 26 -10.40 9.82 -23.36
N HIS A 27 -9.18 9.72 -23.87
CA HIS A 27 -7.99 9.43 -23.07
C HIS A 27 -8.07 8.15 -22.23
N VAL A 28 -8.56 7.06 -22.81
CA VAL A 28 -8.68 5.78 -22.09
C VAL A 28 -7.62 4.77 -22.51
N GLY A 29 -7.30 3.88 -21.59
CA GLY A 29 -6.43 2.72 -21.83
C GLY A 29 -6.94 1.83 -22.97
N PRO A 30 -6.06 1.09 -23.67
CA PRO A 30 -6.45 0.24 -24.80
C PRO A 30 -7.44 -0.87 -24.41
N THR A 31 -7.42 -1.31 -23.14
CA THR A 31 -8.30 -2.36 -22.61
C THR A 31 -9.56 -1.83 -21.95
N ARG A 32 -9.75 -0.51 -21.84
CA ARG A 32 -10.91 0.08 -21.17
C ARG A 32 -12.16 -0.07 -22.04
N ARG A 33 -13.15 -0.80 -21.53
CA ARG A 33 -14.41 -1.15 -22.21
C ARG A 33 -15.65 -0.39 -21.71
N PHE A 34 -15.66 -0.03 -20.43
CA PHE A 34 -16.79 0.60 -19.76
C PHE A 34 -16.42 1.97 -19.19
N CYS A 35 -17.39 2.88 -19.17
CA CYS A 35 -17.24 4.16 -18.47
C CYS A 35 -17.21 3.95 -16.95
N ALA A 36 -16.66 4.93 -16.22
CA ALA A 36 -16.49 4.84 -14.78
C ALA A 36 -17.80 4.54 -14.02
N ASP A 37 -18.94 5.02 -14.53
CA ASP A 37 -20.25 4.76 -13.94
C ASP A 37 -20.70 3.31 -14.16
N CYS A 38 -20.60 2.81 -15.40
CA CYS A 38 -20.96 1.43 -15.73
C CYS A 38 -20.02 0.43 -15.03
N THR A 39 -18.72 0.74 -14.92
CA THR A 39 -17.77 -0.06 -14.14
C THR A 39 -18.16 -0.10 -12.66
N ARG A 40 -18.52 1.04 -12.06
CA ARG A 40 -18.93 1.09 -10.65
C ARG A 40 -20.20 0.28 -10.40
N LYS A 41 -21.20 0.39 -11.27
CA LYS A 41 -22.44 -0.41 -11.17
C LYS A 41 -22.15 -1.91 -11.22
N ARG A 42 -21.35 -2.36 -12.20
CA ARG A 42 -20.97 -3.78 -12.32
C ARG A 42 -20.16 -4.25 -11.12
N ASN A 43 -19.19 -3.47 -10.65
CA ASN A 43 -18.40 -3.83 -9.48
C ASN A 43 -19.25 -3.95 -8.22
N ARG A 44 -20.27 -3.10 -8.04
CA ARG A 44 -21.20 -3.20 -6.91
C ARG A 44 -21.99 -4.51 -6.91
N VAL A 45 -22.47 -4.94 -8.07
CA VAL A 45 -23.16 -6.22 -8.23
C VAL A 45 -22.21 -7.38 -7.92
N GLN A 46 -21.04 -7.41 -8.55
CA GLN A 46 -20.03 -8.46 -8.33
C GLN A 46 -19.57 -8.53 -6.86
N GLN A 47 -19.42 -7.39 -6.19
CA GLN A 47 -19.10 -7.36 -4.75
C GLN A 47 -20.24 -7.90 -3.89
N GLY A 48 -21.49 -7.60 -4.23
CA GLY A 48 -22.67 -8.17 -3.57
C GLY A 48 -22.71 -9.68 -3.71
N GLU A 49 -22.51 -10.21 -4.91
CA GLU A 49 -22.47 -11.65 -5.20
C GLU A 49 -21.29 -12.34 -4.49
N TYR A 50 -20.11 -11.72 -4.49
CA TYR A 50 -18.95 -12.24 -3.76
C TYR A 50 -19.23 -12.31 -2.25
N ARG A 51 -19.84 -11.26 -1.68
CA ARG A 51 -20.24 -11.24 -0.26
C ARG A 51 -21.29 -12.30 0.04
N ALA A 52 -22.30 -12.47 -0.81
CA ALA A 52 -23.32 -13.49 -0.66
C ALA A 52 -22.74 -14.91 -0.73
N ARG A 53 -21.84 -15.17 -1.69
CA ARG A 53 -21.11 -16.44 -1.79
C ARG A 53 -20.25 -16.71 -0.55
N LYS A 54 -19.53 -15.70 -0.07
CA LYS A 54 -18.71 -15.82 1.13
C LYS A 54 -19.57 -16.07 2.38
N ALA A 55 -20.71 -15.39 2.50
CA ALA A 55 -21.66 -15.62 3.57
C ALA A 55 -22.22 -17.04 3.51
N ALA A 56 -22.68 -17.51 2.33
CA ALA A 56 -23.16 -18.88 2.15
C ALA A 56 -22.11 -19.95 2.50
N MET A 57 -20.85 -19.74 2.10
CA MET A 57 -19.73 -20.62 2.49
C MET A 57 -19.42 -20.58 3.99
N ALA A 58 -19.72 -19.48 4.67
CA ALA A 58 -19.59 -19.37 6.12
C ALA A 58 -20.75 -20.06 6.86
N VAL A 59 -21.96 -20.10 6.28
CA VAL A 59 -23.10 -20.80 6.91
C VAL A 59 -23.00 -22.33 6.76
N ASP A 60 -22.43 -22.82 5.65
CA ASP A 60 -22.29 -24.27 5.37
C ASP A 60 -21.16 -24.93 6.18
N LYS A 61 -20.10 -24.17 6.48
CA LYS A 61 -19.12 -24.55 7.51
C LYS A 61 -19.69 -24.15 8.86
N GLY A 62 -20.53 -25.01 9.44
CA GLY A 62 -20.96 -24.84 10.83
C GLY A 62 -19.77 -24.42 11.69
N ASP A 63 -19.89 -23.25 12.32
CA ASP A 63 -18.86 -22.64 13.17
C ASP A 63 -18.55 -23.56 14.37
N GLU A 64 -17.73 -24.59 14.17
CA GLU A 64 -16.65 -24.79 15.13
C GLU A 64 -15.87 -23.48 15.09
N ILE A 65 -15.88 -22.76 16.21
CA ILE A 65 -15.07 -21.55 16.40
C ILE A 65 -13.61 -22.01 16.36
N VAL A 66 -13.07 -22.22 15.16
CA VAL A 66 -11.64 -22.33 14.97
C VAL A 66 -11.15 -20.92 15.26
N GLU A 67 -10.63 -20.70 16.47
CA GLU A 67 -9.98 -19.44 16.83
C GLU A 67 -8.91 -19.16 15.78
N ILE A 68 -9.23 -18.28 14.83
CA ILE A 68 -8.28 -17.84 13.81
C ILE A 68 -7.12 -17.21 14.60
N PRO A 69 -5.90 -17.77 14.54
CA PRO A 69 -4.79 -17.21 15.27
C PRO A 69 -4.64 -15.75 14.83
N LYS A 70 -4.74 -14.82 15.80
CA LYS A 70 -4.60 -13.40 15.51
C LYS A 70 -3.33 -13.21 14.65
N PRO A 71 -3.40 -12.47 13.53
CA PRO A 71 -2.22 -12.18 12.74
C PRO A 71 -1.14 -11.64 13.67
N ARG A 72 0.09 -12.14 13.55
CA ARG A 72 1.22 -11.60 14.32
C ARG A 72 1.20 -10.07 14.15
N PRO A 73 1.25 -9.30 15.25
CA PRO A 73 1.23 -7.85 15.15
C PRO A 73 2.35 -7.42 14.22
N HIS A 74 2.00 -6.63 13.20
CA HIS A 74 2.99 -6.00 12.36
C HIS A 74 3.81 -5.05 13.24
N PRO A 75 5.14 -5.05 13.13
CA PRO A 75 5.97 -4.14 13.90
C PRO A 75 5.50 -2.70 13.65
N ASN A 76 5.37 -1.94 14.73
CA ASN A 76 4.98 -0.53 14.65
C ASN A 76 5.93 0.21 13.73
N LYS A 77 5.40 1.16 12.95
CA LYS A 77 6.22 2.05 12.13
C LYS A 77 7.24 2.74 13.06
N PRO A 78 8.53 2.80 12.69
CA PRO A 78 9.51 3.54 13.48
C PRO A 78 9.03 4.99 13.61
N ALA A 79 9.30 5.59 14.77
CA ALA A 79 9.03 7.01 14.98
C ALA A 79 9.74 7.85 13.91
N GLN A 80 9.18 9.01 13.56
CA GLN A 80 9.64 9.81 12.41
C GLN A 80 11.13 10.19 12.51
N ASP A 81 11.63 10.37 13.73
CA ASP A 81 13.03 10.63 14.10
C ASP A 81 14.00 9.46 13.79
N ASN A 82 13.47 8.22 13.78
CA ASN A 82 14.19 6.99 13.43
C ASN A 82 13.84 6.50 12.01
N SER A 83 13.16 7.33 11.22
CA SER A 83 12.98 7.01 9.80
C SER A 83 14.33 6.97 9.08
N LEU A 84 14.44 6.11 8.06
CA LEU A 84 15.65 5.99 7.24
C LEU A 84 16.15 7.36 6.73
N GLY A 85 15.22 8.23 6.33
CA GLY A 85 15.53 9.59 5.87
C GLY A 85 16.16 10.47 6.96
N ALA A 86 15.66 10.39 8.19
CA ALA A 86 16.21 11.13 9.31
C ALA A 86 17.63 10.66 9.69
N VAL A 87 17.87 9.34 9.67
CA VAL A 87 19.22 8.78 9.91
C VAL A 87 20.18 9.20 8.81
N LEU A 88 19.76 9.16 7.54
CA LEU A 88 20.58 9.62 6.40
C LEU A 88 20.91 11.11 6.49
N ALA A 89 19.98 11.95 6.93
CA ALA A 89 20.24 13.38 7.14
C ALA A 89 21.31 13.61 8.22
N ARG A 90 21.24 12.90 9.36
CA ARG A 90 22.27 12.98 10.42
C ARG A 90 23.61 12.42 9.97
N ALA A 91 23.60 11.34 9.22
CA ALA A 91 24.80 10.74 8.64
C ALA A 91 25.50 11.73 7.71
N ASN A 92 24.76 12.35 6.78
CA ASN A 92 25.29 13.36 5.87
C ASN A 92 25.81 14.60 6.61
N ALA A 93 25.07 15.11 7.61
CA ALA A 93 25.50 16.25 8.41
C ALA A 93 26.81 15.98 9.18
N ALA A 94 27.03 14.72 9.58
CA ALA A 94 28.23 14.30 10.29
C ALA A 94 29.34 13.73 9.38
N GLY A 95 29.16 13.76 8.05
CA GLY A 95 30.12 13.16 7.09
C GLY A 95 30.28 11.65 7.23
N ARG A 96 29.25 10.95 7.74
CA ARG A 96 29.23 9.50 7.99
C ARG A 96 28.34 8.78 6.99
N THR A 97 28.60 7.48 6.78
CA THR A 97 27.67 6.60 6.07
C THR A 97 26.54 6.17 6.99
N TYR A 98 25.42 5.71 6.44
CA TYR A 98 24.27 5.20 7.21
C TYR A 98 24.69 4.20 8.29
N GLY A 99 25.47 3.18 7.94
CA GLY A 99 25.93 2.17 8.90
C GLY A 99 26.76 2.76 10.03
N LYS A 100 27.69 3.68 9.73
CA LYS A 100 28.51 4.36 10.74
C LYS A 100 27.68 5.26 11.67
N GLN A 101 26.62 5.88 11.15
CA GLN A 101 25.71 6.70 11.96
C GLN A 101 24.91 5.85 12.93
N VAL A 102 24.38 4.70 12.48
CA VAL A 102 23.65 3.76 13.34
C VAL A 102 24.52 3.21 14.46
N GLU A 103 25.77 2.82 14.15
CA GLU A 103 26.70 2.34 15.16
C GLU A 103 27.09 3.42 16.17
N PHE A 104 27.25 4.66 15.71
CA PHE A 104 27.49 5.79 16.59
C PHE A 104 26.32 6.03 17.53
N GLU A 105 25.09 6.05 17.02
CA GLU A 105 23.87 6.21 17.85
C GLU A 105 23.72 5.08 18.87
N ARG A 106 24.04 3.83 18.47
CA ARG A 106 24.07 2.68 19.40
C ARG A 106 25.08 2.91 20.52
N ARG A 107 26.31 3.31 20.16
CA ARG A 107 27.38 3.55 21.13
C ARG A 107 27.06 4.72 22.07
N GLN A 108 26.49 5.81 21.56
CA GLN A 108 26.03 6.93 22.40
C GLN A 108 24.94 6.50 23.39
N LYS A 109 24.01 5.64 22.96
CA LYS A 109 23.00 5.07 23.86
C LYS A 109 23.62 4.20 24.95
N GLU A 110 24.58 3.34 24.62
CA GLU A 110 25.29 2.50 25.58
C GLU A 110 26.06 3.31 26.62
N LEU A 111 26.71 4.41 26.20
CA LEU A 111 27.42 5.30 27.13
C LEU A 111 26.45 6.06 28.04
N LYS A 112 25.29 6.48 27.52
CA LYS A 112 24.23 7.11 28.32
C LYS A 112 23.62 6.14 29.33
N ASP A 113 23.39 4.89 28.93
CA ASP A 113 22.84 3.84 29.80
C ASP A 113 23.81 3.49 30.95
N ARG A 114 25.11 3.55 30.67
CA ARG A 114 26.18 3.39 31.67
C ARG A 114 26.46 4.66 32.50
N GLY A 115 25.81 5.78 32.19
CA GLY A 115 25.96 7.05 32.92
C GLY A 115 27.28 7.79 32.68
N GLU A 116 27.97 7.51 31.57
CA GLU A 116 29.27 8.12 31.23
C GLU A 116 29.12 9.41 30.41
N ILE A 117 27.89 9.77 29.99
CA ILE A 117 27.51 10.99 29.26
C ILE A 117 26.07 11.39 29.62
#